data_AF-A0A179BZJ3-F1
#
_entry.id   AF-A0A179BZJ3-F1
#
_cell.length_a   1.000
_cell.length_b   1.000
_cell.length_c   1.000
_cell.angle_alpha   90.00
_cell.angle_beta   90.00
_cell.angle_gamma   90.00
#
_symmetry.space_group_name_H-M   'P 1'
#
loop_
_entity.id
_entity.type
_entity.pdbx_description
1 polymer ?
#
loop_
_entity_poly.entity_id
_entity_poly.type
_entity_poly.pdbx_seq_one_letter_code
_entity_poly.pdbx_strand_id
1 'polypeptide(L)' 'MTITRRHLTNDEWKWLVRLCQHEANTMPKEIETRFVELGLSGANGLREHAKTLVQRELLSERRNRLQGLH' A
#
# COMPACT_ATOMS: atom_id res chain seq x y z
N MET A 1 -10.63 7.02 10.26
CA MET A 1 -10.91 5.75 9.57
C MET A 1 -9.59 5.10 9.21
N THR A 2 -9.34 3.86 9.64
CA THR A 2 -8.10 3.14 9.34
C THR A 2 -8.28 2.34 8.05
N ILE A 3 -7.58 2.71 6.99
CA ILE A 3 -7.61 1.96 5.73
C ILE A 3 -6.84 0.64 5.91
N THR A 4 -7.43 -0.45 5.44
CA THR A 4 -6.81 -1.78 5.46
C THR A 4 -6.72 -2.36 4.05
N ARG A 5 -5.93 -3.42 3.86
CA ARG A 5 -5.74 -4.10 2.56
C ARG A 5 -7.04 -4.43 1.83
N ARG A 6 -8.11 -4.72 2.57
CA ARG A 6 -9.44 -5.09 2.03
C ARG A 6 -10.18 -3.93 1.37
N HIS A 7 -9.82 -2.69 1.69
CA HIS A 7 -10.39 -1.50 1.04
C HIS A 7 -9.73 -1.18 -0.30
N LEU A 8 -8.66 -1.90 -0.64
CA LEU A 8 -7.91 -1.72 -1.88
C LEU A 8 -8.14 -2.92 -2.79
N THR A 9 -8.35 -2.66 -4.07
CA THR A 9 -8.26 -3.66 -5.12
C THR A 9 -6.84 -4.22 -5.23
N ASN A 10 -6.68 -5.31 -5.97
CA ASN A 10 -5.36 -5.89 -6.21
C ASN A 10 -4.43 -4.95 -6.99
N ASP A 11 -4.98 -4.11 -7.87
CA ASP A 11 -4.18 -3.19 -8.68
C ASP A 11 -3.69 -2.00 -7.85
N GLU A 12 -4.60 -1.39 -7.10
CA GLU A 12 -4.29 -0.33 -6.14
C GLU A 12 -3.24 -0.80 -5.11
N TRP A 13 -3.38 -2.01 -4.60
CA TRP A 13 -2.39 -2.57 -3.68
C TRP A 13 -0.99 -2.68 -4.30
N LYS A 14 -0.91 -3.22 -5.53
CA LYS A 14 0.38 -3.35 -6.23
C LYS A 14 1.05 -1.99 -6.44
N TRP A 15 0.28 -0.98 -6.81
CA TRP A 15 0.79 0.39 -6.93
C TRP A 15 1.25 0.96 -5.60
N LEU A 16 0.49 0.75 -4.52
CA LEU A 16 0.87 1.20 -3.18
C LEU A 16 2.20 0.58 -2.73
N VAL A 17 2.37 -0.72 -2.98
CA VAL A 17 3.60 -1.45 -2.68
C VAL A 17 4.78 -0.92 -3.51
N ARG A 18 4.62 -0.73 -4.82
CA ARG A 18 5.67 -0.19 -5.70
C ARG A 18 6.11 1.22 -5.30
N LEU A 19 5.17 2.08 -4.95
CA LEU A 19 5.46 3.44 -4.47
C LEU A 19 6.17 3.40 -3.11
N CYS A 20 5.75 2.50 -2.21
CA CYS A 20 6.40 2.33 -0.91
C CYS A 20 7.83 1.77 -1.04
N GLN A 21 8.11 0.96 -2.07
CA GLN A 21 9.44 0.42 -2.38
C GLN A 21 10.30 1.39 -3.22
N HIS A 22 9.81 2.59 -3.52
CA HIS A 22 10.46 3.55 -4.42
C HIS A 22 10.72 3.00 -5.85
N GLU A 23 10.00 1.94 -6.26
CA GLU A 23 10.11 1.36 -7.60
C GLU A 23 9.35 2.19 -8.66
N ALA A 24 8.40 3.01 -8.23
CA ALA A 24 7.62 3.88 -9.11
C ALA A 24 7.73 5.33 -8.65
N ASN A 25 8.14 6.22 -9.56
CA ASN A 25 8.10 7.67 -9.35
C ASN A 25 6.76 8.28 -9.79
N THR A 26 5.98 7.55 -10.60
CA THR A 26 4.71 8.00 -11.17
C THR A 26 3.69 6.88 -11.13
N MET A 27 2.43 7.23 -10.87
CA MET A 27 1.30 6.31 -10.84
C MET A 27 0.18 6.82 -11.76
N PRO A 28 -0.76 5.96 -12.19
CA PRO A 28 -1.92 6.40 -12.95
C PRO A 28 -2.76 7.40 -12.14
N LYS A 29 -3.29 8.43 -12.81
CA LYS A 29 -4.13 9.48 -12.17
C LYS A 29 -5.34 8.92 -11.42
N GLU A 30 -5.92 7.82 -11.90
CA GLU A 30 -7.05 7.16 -11.25
C GLU A 30 -6.66 6.58 -9.88
N ILE A 31 -5.49 5.93 -9.80
CA ILE A 31 -4.94 5.38 -8.56
C ILE A 31 -4.53 6.50 -7.62
N GLU A 32 -3.91 7.56 -8.15
CA GLU A 32 -3.56 8.75 -7.38
C GLU A 32 -4.79 9.39 -6.74
N THR A 33 -5.84 9.64 -7.54
CA THR A 33 -7.11 10.20 -7.07
C THR A 33 -7.67 9.33 -5.96
N ARG A 34 -7.70 8.02 -6.17
CA ARG A 34 -8.20 7.09 -5.16
C ARG A 34 -7.40 7.10 -3.87
N PHE A 35 -6.08 7.17 -3.96
CA PHE A 35 -5.23 7.24 -2.77
C PHE A 35 -5.43 8.54 -2.02
N VAL A 36 -5.68 9.64 -2.72
CA VAL A 36 -6.04 10.91 -2.08
C VAL A 36 -7.42 10.82 -1.41
N GLU A 37 -8.42 10.23 -2.07
CA GLU A 37 -9.75 10.00 -1.48
C GLU A 37 -9.70 9.13 -0.22
N LEU A 38 -8.88 8.07 -0.24
CA LEU A 38 -8.65 7.18 0.90
C LEU A 38 -7.71 7.78 1.96
N GLY A 39 -7.11 8.95 1.67
CA GLY A 39 -6.15 9.63 2.54
C GLY A 39 -4.76 8.98 2.58
N LEU A 40 -4.48 7.97 1.74
CA LEU A 40 -3.20 7.28 1.65
C LEU A 40 -2.08 8.12 1.03
N SER A 41 -2.44 9.07 0.16
CA SER A 41 -1.52 9.99 -0.52
C SER A 41 -1.96 11.44 -0.32
N GLY A 42 -1.04 12.38 -0.49
CA GLY A 42 -1.32 13.82 -0.44
C GLY A 42 -0.32 14.62 -1.28
N ALA A 43 -0.29 15.94 -1.09
CA ALA A 43 0.54 16.85 -1.88
C ALA A 43 2.06 16.53 -1.86
N ASN A 44 2.54 15.84 -0.81
CA ASN A 44 3.93 15.44 -0.65
C ASN A 44 4.16 13.93 -0.90
N GLY A 45 3.23 13.25 -1.58
CA GLY A 45 3.28 11.82 -1.87
C GLY A 45 2.63 10.95 -0.78
N LEU A 46 3.12 9.72 -0.65
CA LEU A 46 2.55 8.71 0.24
C LEU A 46 2.65 9.13 1.72
N ARG A 47 1.52 9.09 2.43
CA ARG A 47 1.48 9.37 3.87
C ARG A 47 2.09 8.22 4.67
N GLU A 48 2.57 8.53 5.87
CA GLU A 48 3.24 7.55 6.73
C GLU A 48 2.36 6.33 7.04
N HIS A 49 1.08 6.53 7.33
CA HIS A 49 0.17 5.41 7.62
C HIS A 49 -0.02 4.45 6.43
N ALA A 50 0.10 4.94 5.20
CA ALA A 50 0.05 4.10 4.00
C ALA A 50 1.32 3.24 3.87
N LYS A 51 2.49 3.79 4.22
CA LYS A 51 3.74 3.03 4.33
C LYS A 51 3.66 1.98 5.44
N THR A 52 3.15 2.36 6.61
CA THR A 52 2.93 1.44 7.73
C THR A 52 1.99 0.29 7.36
N LEU A 53 0.91 0.57 6.62
CA LEU A 53 -0.01 -0.46 6.12
C LEU A 53 0.72 -1.45 5.22
N VAL A 54 1.48 -0.97 4.23
CA VAL A 54 2.27 -1.82 3.32
C VAL A 54 3.26 -2.68 4.10
N GLN A 55 4.04 -2.07 5.00
CA GLN A 55 5.02 -2.81 5.80
C GLN A 55 4.34 -3.88 6.68
N ARG A 56 3.22 -3.54 7.32
CA ARG A 56 2.48 -4.47 8.19
C ARG A 56 1.97 -5.68 7.42
N GLU A 57 1.38 -5.47 6.25
CA GLU A 57 0.86 -6.57 5.43
C GLU A 57 2.00 -7.41 4.85
N LEU A 58 3.08 -6.80 4.33
CA LEU A 58 4.24 -7.54 3.83
C LEU A 58 4.90 -8.37 4.93
N LEU A 59 4.99 -7.83 6.16
CA LEU A 59 5.48 -8.57 7.33
C LEU A 59 4.53 -9.71 7.70
N SER A 60 3.21 -9.50 7.59
CA SER A 60 2.20 -10.54 7.83
C SER A 60 2.31 -11.66 6.80
N GLU A 61 2.44 -11.33 5.51
CA GLU A 61 2.65 -12.29 4.42
C GLU A 61 3.97 -13.06 4.58
N ARG A 62 5.07 -12.37 4.91
CA ARG A 62 6.35 -13.02 5.21
C ARG A 62 6.24 -13.97 6.40
N ARG A 63 5.57 -13.55 7.47
CA ARG A 63 5.35 -14.39 8.66
C ARG A 63 4.50 -15.61 8.34
N ASN A 64 3.42 -15.45 7.58
CA ASN A 64 2.57 -16.55 7.13
C ASN A 64 3.35 -17.55 6.27
N ARG A 65 4.25 -17.08 5.40
CA ARG A 65 5.15 -17.97 4.65
C ARG A 65 6.14 -18.72 5.54
N LEU A 66 6.69 -18.07 6.56
CA LEU A 66 7.61 -18.71 7.51
C LEU A 66 6.91 -19.73 8.39
N GLN A 67 5.67 -19.46 8.82
CA GLN A 67 4.90 -20.38 9.67
C GLN A 67 4.21 -21.50 8.88
N GLY A 68 3.88 -21.29 7.61
CA GLY A 68 3.31 -22.34 6.74
C GLY A 68 4.33 -23.34 6.20
N LEU A 69 5.60 -23.23 6.61
CA LEU A 69 6.70 -24.11 6.26
C LEU A 69 6.99 -25.16 7.37
N HIS A 70 6.07 -25.32 8.33
CA HIS A 70 6.20 -26.25 9.46
C HIS A 70 5.04 -27.25 9.48
#